data_AF-A0A0D2N1V2-F1
#
_entry.id   AF-A0A0D2N1V2-F1
#
_cell.length_a   1.000
_cell.length_b   1.000
_cell.length_c   1.000
_cell.angle_alpha   90.00
_cell.angle_beta   90.00
_cell.angle_gamma   90.00
#
_symmetry.space_group_name_H-M   'P 1'
#
loop_
_entity.id
_entity.type
_entity.pdbx_description
1 polymer ?
#
loop_
_entity_poly.entity_id
_entity_poly.type
_entity_poly.pdbx_seq_one_letter_code
_entity_poly.pdbx_strand_id
1 'polypeptide(L)'
;MVFDISKLQSSVVETLNSGHLESIKTLRETLMANEWELNAKRLAMHKGVANFENYCAVNDLPHVDYEAITQLYQDPTDLSVIKDKRLKLMARSMIEQVVSDRYVELYAQCTAQAKELADMSLTDKLPIPVPGAGAVSGVAGVVKSIAGGLMKK
;
A
#
# COMPACT_ATOMS: atom_id res chain seq x y z
N MET A 1 35.54 -32.42 -6.04
CA MET A 1 34.86 -31.38 -5.26
C MET A 1 33.52 -31.16 -5.95
N VAL A 2 32.49 -31.91 -5.54
CA VAL A 2 31.16 -31.86 -6.19
C VAL A 2 30.49 -30.60 -5.67
N PHE A 3 30.31 -29.60 -6.54
CA PHE A 3 29.49 -28.44 -6.23
C PHE A 3 28.07 -28.96 -5.98
N ASP A 4 27.61 -28.82 -4.74
CA ASP A 4 26.31 -29.29 -4.29
C ASP A 4 25.25 -28.31 -4.82
N ILE A 5 24.80 -28.55 -6.06
CA ILE A 5 23.87 -27.70 -6.82
C ILE A 5 22.60 -27.39 -5.99
N SER A 6 22.18 -28.33 -5.14
CA SER A 6 21.04 -28.17 -4.23
C SER A 6 21.26 -27.08 -3.18
N LYS A 7 22.49 -26.92 -2.66
CA LYS A 7 22.84 -25.83 -1.71
C LYS A 7 22.94 -24.46 -2.39
N LEU A 8 23.39 -24.45 -3.65
CA LEU A 8 23.41 -23.23 -4.47
C LEU A 8 21.98 -22.79 -4.80
N GLN A 9 21.10 -23.73 -5.16
CA GLN A 9 19.69 -23.45 -5.41
C GLN A 9 18.97 -22.93 -4.16
N SER A 10 19.19 -23.53 -2.99
CA SER A 10 18.58 -23.03 -1.75
C SER A 10 19.07 -21.63 -1.38
N SER A 11 20.38 -21.37 -1.48
CA SER A 11 20.97 -20.06 -1.18
C SER A 11 20.52 -18.97 -2.16
N VAL A 12 20.39 -19.30 -3.45
CA VAL A 12 19.87 -18.36 -4.46
C VAL A 12 18.38 -18.06 -4.22
N VAL A 13 17.57 -19.07 -3.89
CA VAL A 13 16.14 -18.88 -3.55
C VAL A 13 15.97 -18.06 -2.27
N GLU A 14 16.78 -18.29 -1.24
CA GLU A 14 16.77 -17.49 -0.01
C GLU A 14 17.19 -16.04 -0.26
N THR A 15 18.19 -15.80 -1.11
CA THR A 15 18.64 -14.45 -1.48
C THR A 15 17.60 -13.71 -2.32
N LEU A 16 16.92 -14.42 -3.24
CA LEU A 16 15.82 -13.87 -4.03
C LEU A 16 14.61 -13.55 -3.15
N ASN A 17 14.24 -14.44 -2.23
CA ASN A 17 13.13 -14.23 -1.31
C ASN A 17 13.39 -13.07 -0.35
N SER A 18 14.60 -12.96 0.19
CA SER A 18 14.97 -11.83 1.06
C SER A 18 14.97 -10.50 0.29
N GLY A 19 15.50 -10.46 -0.94
CA GLY A 19 15.40 -9.28 -1.80
C GLY A 19 13.97 -8.90 -2.18
N HIS A 20 13.11 -9.90 -2.43
CA HIS A 20 11.70 -9.69 -2.76
C HIS A 20 10.91 -9.12 -1.56
N LEU A 21 11.11 -9.67 -0.36
CA LEU A 21 10.46 -9.15 0.85
C LEU A 21 10.89 -7.71 1.17
N GLU A 22 12.16 -7.38 0.97
CA GLU A 22 12.65 -6.01 1.17
C GLU A 22 12.08 -5.04 0.12
N SER A 23 11.92 -5.51 -1.13
CA SER A 23 11.24 -4.75 -2.19
C SER A 23 9.78 -4.46 -1.83
N ILE A 24 9.03 -5.45 -1.35
CA ILE A 24 7.63 -5.26 -0.90
C ILE A 24 7.57 -4.24 0.23
N LYS A 25 8.46 -4.36 1.21
CA LYS A 25 8.52 -3.44 2.35
C LYS A 25 8.78 -2.00 1.89
N THR A 26 9.75 -1.78 1.02
CA THR A 26 10.09 -0.45 0.48
C THR A 26 8.95 0.15 -0.33
N LEU A 27 8.31 -0.66 -1.20
CA LEU A 27 7.16 -0.24 -1.98
C LEU A 27 5.98 0.16 -1.08
N ARG A 28 5.67 -0.66 -0.07
CA ARG A 28 4.61 -0.36 0.90
C ARG A 28 4.89 0.95 1.64
N GLU A 29 6.10 1.16 2.14
CA GLU A 29 6.46 2.38 2.87
C GLU A 29 6.31 3.63 1.99
N THR A 30 6.69 3.53 0.72
CA THR A 30 6.52 4.62 -0.26
C THR A 30 5.04 4.90 -0.54
N LEU A 31 4.25 3.84 -0.80
CA LEU A 31 2.81 3.96 -1.02
C LEU A 31 2.09 4.54 0.20
N MET A 32 2.44 4.06 1.39
CA MET A 32 1.90 4.57 2.66
C MET A 32 2.20 6.05 2.84
N ALA A 33 3.46 6.47 2.67
CA ALA A 33 3.84 7.87 2.81
C ALA A 33 3.06 8.76 1.83
N ASN A 34 2.90 8.31 0.59
CA ASN A 34 2.17 9.07 -0.42
C ASN A 34 0.67 9.18 -0.12
N GLU A 35 0.01 8.04 0.07
CA GLU A 35 -1.45 7.99 0.29
C GLU A 35 -1.87 8.63 1.63
N TRP A 36 -1.06 8.44 2.67
CA TRP A 36 -1.32 8.97 4.00
C TRP A 36 -1.23 10.49 4.04
N GLU A 37 -0.14 11.05 3.50
CA GLU A 37 0.12 12.49 3.54
C GLU A 37 -0.73 13.28 2.53
N LEU A 38 -1.08 12.70 1.38
CA LEU A 38 -1.89 13.41 0.39
C LEU A 38 -3.32 13.67 0.88
N ASN A 39 -4.03 12.62 1.29
CA ASN A 39 -5.48 12.75 1.55
C ASN A 39 -5.98 11.92 2.71
N ALA A 40 -5.43 10.72 2.96
CA ALA A 40 -6.06 9.77 3.87
C ALA A 40 -6.09 10.30 5.32
N LYS A 41 -5.01 10.93 5.79
CA LYS A 41 -4.94 11.50 7.14
C LYS A 41 -5.97 12.61 7.34
N ARG A 42 -6.04 13.57 6.41
CA ARG A 42 -6.99 14.69 6.47
C ARG A 42 -8.44 14.19 6.44
N LEU A 43 -8.77 13.27 5.53
CA LEU A 43 -10.12 12.70 5.44
C LEU A 43 -10.50 11.93 6.71
N ALA A 44 -9.56 11.17 7.30
CA ALA A 44 -9.80 10.47 8.55
C ALA A 44 -10.09 11.43 9.71
N MET A 45 -9.31 12.52 9.82
CA MET A 45 -9.55 13.54 10.84
C MET A 45 -10.93 14.21 10.68
N HIS A 46 -11.30 14.59 9.45
CA HIS A 46 -12.63 15.17 9.18
C HIS A 46 -13.76 14.19 9.49
N LYS A 47 -13.58 12.90 9.18
CA LYS A 47 -14.54 11.85 9.56
C LYS A 47 -14.66 11.71 11.08
N GLY A 48 -13.56 11.85 11.81
CA GLY A 48 -13.55 11.92 13.27
C GLY A 48 -14.38 13.08 13.81
N VAL A 49 -14.22 14.28 13.23
CA VAL A 49 -15.03 15.46 13.58
C VAL A 49 -16.50 15.23 13.26
N ALA A 50 -16.83 14.63 12.11
CA ALA A 50 -18.21 14.29 11.74
C ALA A 50 -18.85 13.29 12.70
N ASN A 51 -18.09 12.29 13.17
CA ASN A 51 -18.57 11.36 14.19
C ASN A 51 -18.87 12.08 15.51
N PHE A 52 -18.03 13.03 15.91
CA PHE A 52 -18.24 13.84 17.10
C PHE A 52 -19.44 14.78 16.97
N GLU A 53 -19.61 15.44 15.82
CA GLU A 53 -20.78 16.27 15.51
C GLU A 53 -22.08 15.46 15.61
N ASN A 54 -22.11 14.27 14.99
CA ASN A 54 -23.25 13.36 15.06
C ASN A 54 -23.54 12.93 16.51
N TYR A 55 -22.50 12.63 17.29
CA TYR A 55 -22.67 12.34 18.71
C TYR A 55 -23.29 13.53 19.47
N CYS A 56 -22.86 14.76 19.19
CA CYS A 56 -23.42 15.95 19.84
C CYS A 56 -24.89 16.18 19.45
N ALA A 57 -25.23 15.98 18.17
CA ALA A 57 -26.60 16.12 17.67
C ALA A 57 -27.56 15.08 18.27
N VAL A 58 -27.11 13.82 18.38
CA VAL A 58 -27.95 12.73 18.92
C VAL A 58 -28.19 12.85 20.43
N ASN A 59 -27.19 13.34 21.18
CA ASN A 59 -27.28 13.47 22.64
C ASN A 59 -27.81 14.84 23.09
N ASP A 60 -28.24 15.69 22.16
CA ASP A 60 -28.76 17.04 22.42
C ASP A 60 -27.87 17.86 23.36
N LEU A 61 -26.57 17.91 23.07
CA LEU A 61 -25.60 18.59 23.93
C LEU A 61 -25.67 20.11 23.73
N PRO A 62 -26.16 20.89 24.71
CA PRO A 62 -26.45 22.32 24.54
C PRO A 62 -25.21 23.22 24.53
N HIS A 63 -24.01 22.66 24.64
CA HIS A 63 -22.75 23.39 24.84
C HIS A 63 -21.82 23.38 23.63
N VAL A 64 -22.26 22.82 22.51
CA VAL A 64 -21.47 22.76 21.27
C VAL A 64 -22.13 23.66 20.24
N ASP A 65 -21.51 24.81 20.01
CA ASP A 65 -21.96 25.77 19.02
C ASP A 65 -21.60 25.30 17.60
N TYR A 66 -22.41 25.67 16.62
CA TYR A 66 -22.17 25.37 15.21
C TYR A 66 -20.84 25.97 14.73
N GLU A 67 -20.50 27.17 15.21
CA GLU A 67 -19.22 27.82 14.89
C GLU A 67 -18.02 27.00 15.41
N ALA A 68 -18.14 26.39 16.59
CA ALA A 68 -17.08 25.57 17.17
C ALA A 68 -16.84 24.28 16.37
N ILE A 69 -17.92 23.63 15.90
CA ILE A 69 -17.80 22.46 15.00
C ILE A 69 -17.20 22.87 13.65
N THR A 70 -17.62 24.01 13.10
CA THR A 70 -17.06 24.52 11.84
C THR A 70 -15.56 24.78 11.95
N GLN A 71 -15.09 25.32 13.08
CA GLN A 71 -13.66 25.51 13.34
C GLN A 71 -12.92 24.17 13.49
N LEU A 72 -13.53 23.16 14.11
CA LEU A 72 -12.94 21.81 14.18
C LEU A 72 -12.78 21.15 12.81
N TYR A 73 -13.65 21.44 11.85
CA TYR A 73 -13.47 20.95 10.48
C TYR A 73 -12.31 21.64 9.75
N GLN A 74 -11.94 22.87 10.15
CA GLN A 74 -10.78 23.56 9.61
C GLN A 74 -9.48 23.06 10.22
N ASP A 75 -9.46 22.89 11.55
CA ASP A 75 -8.36 22.28 12.28
C ASP A 75 -8.87 21.25 13.31
N PRO A 76 -8.88 19.94 12.96
CA PRO A 76 -9.33 18.88 13.86
C PRO A 76 -8.45 18.68 15.10
N THR A 77 -7.26 19.27 15.13
CA THR A 77 -6.33 19.14 16.27
C THR A 77 -6.52 20.23 17.31
N ASP A 78 -7.11 21.37 16.92
CA ASP A 78 -7.42 22.46 17.85
C ASP A 78 -8.73 22.23 18.59
N LEU A 79 -8.62 21.55 19.74
CA LEU A 79 -9.75 21.32 20.63
C LEU A 79 -9.98 22.49 21.60
N SER A 80 -9.32 23.63 21.44
CA SER A 80 -9.50 24.81 22.30
C SER A 80 -10.93 25.36 22.22
N VAL A 81 -11.56 25.24 21.05
CA VAL A 81 -12.90 25.74 20.71
C VAL A 81 -14.03 25.12 21.54
N ILE A 82 -13.86 23.88 22.00
CA ILE A 82 -14.79 23.21 22.91
C ILE A 82 -14.54 23.69 24.33
N LYS A 83 -15.55 24.19 25.06
CA LYS A 83 -15.33 24.70 26.43
C LYS A 83 -15.21 23.58 27.48
N ASP A 84 -16.03 22.54 27.35
CA ASP A 84 -16.06 21.42 28.30
C ASP A 84 -14.87 20.48 28.10
N LYS A 85 -14.12 20.23 29.18
CA LYS A 85 -12.98 19.29 29.20
C LYS A 85 -13.39 17.85 28.86
N ARG A 86 -14.59 17.41 29.28
CA ARG A 86 -15.06 16.05 28.99
C ARG A 86 -15.34 15.87 27.50
N LEU A 87 -15.95 16.88 26.88
CA LEU A 87 -16.21 16.87 25.44
C LEU A 87 -14.92 16.99 24.62
N LYS A 88 -13.92 17.76 25.07
CA LYS A 88 -12.59 17.76 24.44
C LYS A 88 -11.97 16.35 24.43
N LEU A 89 -12.01 15.64 25.57
CA LEU A 89 -11.48 14.28 25.65
C LEU A 89 -12.24 13.32 24.72
N MET A 90 -13.56 13.46 24.63
CA MET A 90 -14.39 12.66 23.74
C MET A 90 -14.05 12.92 22.26
N ALA A 91 -14.04 14.20 21.86
CA ALA A 91 -13.70 14.59 20.49
C ALA A 91 -12.31 14.08 20.10
N ARG A 92 -11.31 14.26 20.99
CA ARG A 92 -9.96 13.73 20.79
C ARG A 92 -9.98 12.22 20.56
N SER A 93 -10.64 11.47 21.43
CA SER A 93 -10.70 10.01 21.35
C SER A 93 -11.35 9.55 20.05
N MET A 94 -12.44 10.18 19.63
CA MET A 94 -13.14 9.84 18.39
C MET A 94 -12.27 10.11 17.15
N ILE A 95 -11.58 11.24 17.12
CA ILE A 95 -10.68 11.60 16.02
C ILE A 95 -9.49 10.64 15.98
N GLU A 96 -8.80 10.42 17.10
CA GLU A 96 -7.66 9.51 17.17
C GLU A 96 -8.04 8.07 16.79
N GLN A 97 -9.21 7.60 17.20
CA GLN A 97 -9.71 6.27 16.84
C GLN A 97 -9.89 6.13 15.33
N VAL A 98 -10.59 7.07 14.68
CA VAL A 98 -10.82 7.02 13.23
C VAL A 98 -9.51 7.13 12.44
N VAL A 99 -8.58 7.96 12.90
CA VAL A 99 -7.24 8.09 12.30
C VAL A 99 -6.47 6.78 12.42
N SER A 100 -6.47 6.16 13.60
CA SER A 100 -5.80 4.87 13.83
C SER A 100 -6.39 3.76 12.97
N ASP A 101 -7.72 3.63 12.94
CA ASP A 101 -8.41 2.61 12.14
C ASP A 101 -8.10 2.79 10.66
N ARG A 102 -8.15 4.03 10.16
CA ARG A 102 -7.84 4.33 8.76
C ARG A 102 -6.38 4.03 8.41
N TYR A 103 -5.45 4.30 9.32
CA TYR A 103 -4.04 3.98 9.12
C TYR A 103 -3.82 2.47 8.96
N VAL A 104 -4.45 1.65 9.80
CA VAL A 104 -4.36 0.18 9.73
C VAL A 104 -4.96 -0.35 8.43
N GLU A 105 -6.13 0.17 8.03
CA GLU A 105 -6.75 -0.18 6.74
C GLU A 105 -5.83 0.14 5.56
N LEU A 106 -5.27 1.36 5.54
CA LEU A 106 -4.39 1.80 4.46
C LEU A 106 -3.10 0.95 4.42
N TYR A 107 -2.54 0.63 5.59
CA TYR A 107 -1.38 -0.24 5.69
C TYR A 107 -1.64 -1.62 5.07
N ALA A 108 -2.81 -2.20 5.31
CA ALA A 108 -3.22 -3.45 4.68
C ALA A 108 -3.36 -3.32 3.16
N GLN A 109 -3.99 -2.24 2.67
CA GLN A 109 -4.16 -1.95 1.25
C GLN A 109 -2.83 -1.78 0.53
N CYS A 110 -1.94 -0.93 1.06
CA CYS A 110 -0.61 -0.71 0.50
C CYS A 110 0.25 -1.98 0.56
N THR A 111 0.10 -2.83 1.58
CA THR A 111 0.77 -4.13 1.64
C THR A 111 0.29 -5.06 0.54
N ALA A 112 -1.01 -5.10 0.26
CA ALA A 112 -1.57 -5.92 -0.81
C ALA A 112 -1.08 -5.44 -2.20
N GLN A 113 -1.14 -4.14 -2.45
CA GLN A 113 -0.64 -3.53 -3.69
C GLN A 113 0.86 -3.72 -3.88
N ALA A 114 1.66 -3.56 -2.82
CA ALA A 114 3.10 -3.77 -2.89
C ALA A 114 3.46 -5.22 -3.24
N LYS A 115 2.70 -6.20 -2.74
CA LYS A 115 2.84 -7.61 -3.12
C LYS A 115 2.53 -7.82 -4.60
N GLU A 116 1.39 -7.31 -5.07
CA GLU A 116 0.98 -7.42 -6.47
C GLU A 116 2.02 -6.80 -7.41
N LEU A 117 2.52 -5.60 -7.11
CA LEU A 117 3.55 -4.93 -7.90
C LEU A 117 4.90 -5.67 -7.89
N ALA A 118 5.29 -6.21 -6.73
CA ALA A 118 6.51 -7.00 -6.61
C ALA A 118 6.41 -8.32 -7.39
N ASP A 119 5.25 -8.97 -7.35
CA ASP A 119 4.98 -10.22 -8.07
C ASP A 119 5.01 -10.00 -9.60
N MET A 120 4.37 -8.93 -10.09
CA MET A 120 4.43 -8.54 -11.51
C MET A 120 5.86 -8.28 -11.97
N SER A 121 6.67 -7.62 -11.13
CA SER A 121 8.08 -7.34 -11.45
C SER A 121 8.98 -8.59 -11.49
N LEU A 122 8.58 -9.66 -10.79
CA LEU A 122 9.30 -10.93 -10.75
C LEU A 122 8.94 -11.81 -11.94
N THR A 123 7.65 -11.87 -12.32
CA THR A 123 7.20 -12.61 -13.51
C THR A 123 7.72 -12.03 -14.81
N ASP A 124 7.87 -10.71 -14.91
CA ASP A 124 8.47 -10.06 -16.09
C ASP A 124 10.00 -10.19 -16.15
N LYS A 125 10.67 -10.52 -15.03
CA LYS A 125 12.14 -10.64 -14.93
C LYS A 125 12.65 -12.08 -14.79
N LEU A 126 11.78 -13.08 -14.74
CA LEU A 126 12.16 -14.49 -14.76
C LEU A 126 11.81 -15.17 -16.09
N PRO A 127 12.60 -14.99 -17.17
CA PRO A 127 12.79 -16.00 -18.18
C PRO A 127 13.96 -16.89 -17.73
N ILE A 128 13.76 -17.72 -16.69
CA ILE A 128 14.71 -18.80 -16.41
C ILE A 128 14.00 -20.12 -16.69
N PRO A 129 14.05 -20.62 -17.93
CA PRO A 129 13.95 -22.06 -18.12
C PRO A 129 15.09 -22.69 -17.32
N VAL A 130 14.72 -23.48 -16.31
CA VAL A 130 15.67 -24.21 -15.47
C VAL A 130 16.56 -25.07 -16.40
N PRO A 131 17.89 -24.86 -16.44
CA PRO A 131 18.77 -25.71 -17.23
C PRO A 131 18.79 -27.10 -16.58
N GLY A 132 17.97 -28.02 -17.12
CA GLY A 132 17.84 -29.38 -16.60
C GLY A 132 16.46 -30.02 -16.83
N ALA A 133 15.40 -29.25 -17.06
CA ALA A 133 14.15 -29.76 -17.61
C ALA A 133 14.16 -29.43 -19.11
N GLY A 134 14.49 -30.42 -19.93
CA GLY A 134 14.70 -30.23 -21.36
C GLY A 134 13.52 -29.58 -22.08
N ALA A 135 13.73 -28.39 -22.64
CA ALA A 135 13.13 -27.94 -23.90
C ALA A 135 13.87 -26.69 -24.37
N VAL A 136 14.77 -26.91 -25.30
CA VAL A 136 15.35 -25.93 -26.21
C VAL A 136 14.24 -25.24 -27.03
N SER A 137 14.32 -23.91 -27.16
CA SER A 137 14.05 -23.15 -28.40
C SER A 137 13.54 -21.74 -28.08
N GLY A 138 14.45 -20.77 -28.04
CA GLY A 138 14.09 -19.37 -27.84
C GLY A 138 15.01 -18.32 -28.44
N VAL A 139 15.96 -18.64 -29.35
CA VAL A 139 16.71 -17.61 -30.12
C VAL A 139 17.19 -18.16 -31.49
N ALA A 140 16.29 -18.68 -32.33
CA ALA A 140 16.63 -19.02 -33.72
C ALA A 140 15.55 -18.64 -34.76
N GLY A 141 14.49 -17.92 -34.38
CA GLY A 141 13.31 -17.75 -35.22
C GLY A 141 13.17 -16.43 -36.01
N VAL A 142 13.93 -15.37 -35.72
CA VAL A 142 13.60 -14.01 -36.23
C VAL A 142 14.48 -13.54 -37.40
N VAL A 143 15.43 -14.35 -37.91
CA VAL A 143 16.26 -13.95 -39.08
C VAL A 143 16.05 -14.83 -40.33
N LYS A 144 15.09 -15.77 -40.33
CA LYS A 144 14.85 -16.66 -41.48
C LYS A 144 13.46 -16.55 -42.11
N SER A 145 12.79 -15.40 -42.03
CA SER A 145 11.54 -15.16 -42.78
C SER A 145 11.65 -14.18 -43.97
N ILE A 146 12.86 -13.71 -44.32
CA ILE A 146 13.04 -12.82 -45.49
C ILE A 146 13.73 -13.51 -46.68
N ALA A 147 14.32 -14.70 -46.52
CA ALA A 147 15.13 -15.34 -47.58
C ALA A 147 14.46 -16.50 -48.35
N GLY A 148 13.15 -16.74 -48.19
CA GLY A 148 12.47 -17.91 -48.77
C GLY A 148 11.32 -17.62 -49.76
N GLY A 149 11.05 -16.34 -50.07
CA GLY A 149 9.88 -15.92 -50.87
C GLY A 149 10.17 -15.57 -52.33
N LEU A 150 11.29 -16.03 -52.91
CA LEU A 150 11.54 -15.85 -54.34
C LEU A 150 12.25 -17.08 -54.92
N MET A 151 11.68 -17.59 -56.01
CA MET A 151 12.11 -18.71 -56.87
C MET A 151 11.53 -20.09 -56.57
N LYS A 152 10.40 -20.38 -57.23
CA LYS A 152 10.32 -21.31 -58.38
C LYS A 152 8.93 -21.13 -59.00
N LYS A 153 8.89 -20.54 -60.20
CA LYS A 153 8.76 -21.22 -61.51
C LYS A 153 7.37 -21.80 -61.70
#